data_AF-A0A257UPV0-F1
#
_entry.id   AF-A0A257UPV0-F1
#
_cell.length_a   1.000
_cell.length_b   1.000
_cell.length_c   1.000
_cell.angle_alpha   90.00
_cell.angle_beta   90.00
_cell.angle_gamma   90.00
#
_symmetry.space_group_name_H-M   'P 1'
#
loop_
_entity.id
_entity.type
_entity.pdbx_description
1 polymer ?
#
loop_
_entity_poly.entity_id
_entity_poly.type
_entity_poly.pdbx_seq_one_letter_code
_entity_poly.pdbx_strand_id
1 'polypeptide(L)'
;MARGPGIDLAAYFARIGCARRRKPTLAFLNAIVAHHVAAIPFENLDVLLGRPILLDPASLQQKLIRDRRGGYCFEQNGLLLLVLTALGDGARRLGVDHGDRRLRRGHGRQHDAHRQRH
;
A
#
# COMPACT_ATOMS: atom_id res chain seq x y z
N MET A 1 3.87 -1.65 21.72
CA MET A 1 3.80 -1.76 20.24
C MET A 1 2.34 -2.03 19.86
N ALA A 2 1.58 -1.00 19.50
CA ALA A 2 0.18 -1.16 19.14
C ALA A 2 0.09 -1.81 17.75
N ARG A 3 -0.34 -3.07 17.72
CA ARG A 3 -0.67 -3.79 16.50
C ARG A 3 -1.96 -3.17 15.99
N GLY A 4 -1.87 -2.19 15.09
CA GLY A 4 -3.05 -1.62 14.43
C GLY A 4 -3.93 -2.74 13.87
N PRO A 5 -5.27 -2.62 13.87
CA PRO A 5 -6.15 -3.69 13.43
C PRO A 5 -5.79 -4.06 11.99
N GLY A 6 -5.14 -5.21 11.84
CA GLY A 6 -4.54 -5.63 10.59
C GLY A 6 -5.61 -6.02 9.58
N ILE A 7 -5.39 -5.68 8.32
CA ILE A 7 -6.20 -6.18 7.21
C ILE A 7 -5.97 -7.68 7.03
N ASP A 8 -7.04 -8.45 6.83
CA ASP A 8 -6.93 -9.85 6.42
C ASP A 8 -6.56 -9.92 4.93
N LEU A 9 -5.26 -10.00 4.66
CA LEU A 9 -4.74 -10.11 3.30
C LEU A 9 -5.26 -11.35 2.57
N ALA A 10 -5.46 -12.47 3.26
CA ALA A 10 -5.95 -13.69 2.61
C ALA A 10 -7.37 -13.49 2.10
N ALA A 11 -8.25 -12.94 2.94
CA ALA A 11 -9.62 -12.61 2.55
C ALA A 11 -9.66 -11.55 1.43
N TYR A 12 -8.80 -10.54 1.47
CA TYR A 12 -8.69 -9.55 0.40
C TYR A 12 -8.29 -10.18 -0.94
N PHE A 13 -7.22 -10.98 -0.98
CA PHE A 13 -6.76 -11.62 -2.21
C PHE A 13 -7.80 -12.60 -2.77
N ALA A 14 -8.53 -13.31 -1.90
CA ALA A 14 -9.68 -14.11 -2.30
C ALA A 14 -10.83 -13.25 -2.87
N ARG A 15 -11.12 -12.09 -2.26
CA ARG A 15 -12.16 -11.17 -2.72
C ARG A 15 -11.90 -10.61 -4.11
N ILE A 16 -10.65 -10.33 -4.46
CA ILE A 16 -10.26 -9.75 -5.75
C ILE A 16 -9.83 -10.80 -6.78
N GLY A 17 -9.80 -12.09 -6.42
CA GLY A 17 -9.38 -13.17 -7.31
C GLY A 17 -7.93 -13.07 -7.78
N CYS A 18 -7.04 -12.55 -6.92
CA CYS A 18 -5.63 -12.35 -7.24
C CYS A 18 -4.75 -13.24 -6.34
N ALA A 19 -3.78 -13.94 -6.93
CA ALA A 19 -2.87 -14.78 -6.15
C ALA A 19 -1.82 -13.91 -5.41
N ARG A 20 -1.75 -14.08 -4.09
CA ARG A 20 -0.75 -13.39 -3.27
C ARG A 20 0.67 -13.83 -3.62
N ARG A 21 1.56 -12.87 -3.89
CA ARG A 21 3.00 -13.12 -4.10
C ARG A 21 3.82 -12.79 -2.86
N ARG A 22 4.95 -13.48 -2.69
CA ARG A 22 5.92 -13.22 -1.59
C ARG A 22 6.74 -11.95 -1.81
N LYS A 23 7.05 -11.62 -3.06
CA LYS A 23 7.86 -10.45 -3.43
C LYS A 23 6.97 -9.37 -4.04
N PRO A 24 6.91 -8.16 -3.45
CA PRO A 24 6.18 -7.04 -4.04
C PRO A 24 6.99 -6.44 -5.19
N THR A 25 6.64 -6.79 -6.41
CA THR A 25 7.18 -6.16 -7.63
C THR A 25 6.21 -5.12 -8.16
N LEU A 26 6.68 -4.17 -8.97
CA LEU A 26 5.79 -3.20 -9.63
C LEU A 26 4.68 -3.89 -10.44
N ALA A 27 5.02 -4.96 -11.16
CA ALA A 27 4.03 -5.76 -11.89
C ALA A 27 2.97 -6.37 -10.96
N PHE A 28 3.36 -6.82 -9.76
CA PHE A 28 2.41 -7.33 -8.77
C PHE A 28 1.51 -6.22 -8.21
N LEU A 29 2.07 -5.04 -7.94
CA LEU A 29 1.29 -3.87 -7.49
C LEU A 29 0.25 -3.46 -8.54
N ASN A 30 0.64 -3.40 -9.82
CA ASN A 30 -0.29 -3.11 -10.93
C ASN A 30 -1.39 -4.15 -11.03
N ALA A 31 -1.05 -5.43 -10.88
CA ALA A 31 -2.04 -6.51 -10.88
C ALA A 31 -3.04 -6.37 -9.73
N ILE A 32 -2.59 -6.01 -8.52
CA ILE A 32 -3.47 -5.77 -7.38
C ILE A 32 -4.49 -4.68 -7.70
N VAL A 33 -4.05 -3.54 -8.23
CA VAL A 33 -4.93 -2.42 -8.57
C VAL A 33 -5.96 -2.84 -9.63
N ALA A 34 -5.51 -3.52 -10.70
CA ALA A 34 -6.40 -3.99 -11.76
C ALA A 34 -7.47 -4.96 -11.25
N HIS A 35 -7.06 -5.96 -10.46
CA HIS A 35 -7.98 -6.93 -9.85
C HIS A 35 -8.93 -6.27 -8.85
N HIS A 36 -8.46 -5.28 -8.09
CA HIS A 36 -9.28 -4.56 -7.13
C HIS A 36 -10.42 -3.80 -7.81
N VAL A 37 -10.11 -3.00 -8.84
CA VAL A 37 -11.11 -2.23 -9.60
C VAL A 37 -12.08 -3.16 -10.33
N ALA A 38 -11.59 -4.29 -10.87
CA ALA A 38 -12.44 -5.26 -11.54
C ALA A 38 -13.39 -6.01 -10.59
N ALA A 39 -12.96 -6.25 -9.35
CA ALA A 39 -13.71 -7.11 -8.43
C ALA A 39 -14.62 -6.33 -7.47
N ILE A 40 -14.27 -5.11 -7.07
CA ILE A 40 -15.01 -4.33 -6.08
C ILE A 40 -15.73 -3.18 -6.80
N PRO A 41 -17.07 -3.24 -6.96
CA PRO A 41 -17.80 -2.21 -7.66
C PRO A 41 -17.68 -0.84 -6.98
N PHE A 42 -17.70 0.21 -7.79
CA PHE A 42 -17.95 1.56 -7.28
C PHE A 42 -19.43 1.71 -6.98
N GLU A 43 -19.79 2.08 -5.76
CA GLU A 43 -21.17 2.45 -5.40
C GLU A 43 -21.19 3.60 -4.40
N ASN A 44 -22.23 4.43 -4.47
CA ASN A 44 -22.45 5.56 -3.56
C ASN A 44 -23.76 5.42 -2.76
N LEU A 45 -24.30 4.20 -2.62
CA LEU A 45 -25.59 3.95 -1.98
C LEU A 45 -25.66 4.50 -0.55
N ASP A 46 -24.62 4.32 0.26
CA ASP A 46 -24.62 4.82 1.64
C ASP A 46 -24.63 6.36 1.68
N VAL A 47 -23.95 7.03 0.74
CA VAL A 47 -23.98 8.49 0.61
C VAL A 47 -25.39 8.96 0.23
N LEU A 48 -26.02 8.31 -0.75
CA LEU A 48 -27.38 8.63 -1.19
C LEU A 48 -28.43 8.40 -0.10
N LEU A 49 -28.23 7.38 0.74
CA LEU A 49 -29.10 7.03 1.87
C LEU A 49 -28.79 7.83 3.15
N GLY A 50 -27.85 8.78 3.11
CA GLY A 50 -27.45 9.56 4.28
C GLY A 50 -26.83 8.73 5.41
N ARG A 51 -26.30 7.54 5.09
CA ARG A 51 -25.65 6.66 6.05
C ARG A 51 -24.20 7.11 6.29
N PRO A 52 -23.68 6.92 7.51
CA PRO A 52 -22.30 7.29 7.81
C PRO A 52 -21.33 6.43 6.99
N ILE A 53 -20.31 7.10 6.44
CA ILE A 53 -19.16 6.42 5.83
C ILE A 53 -18.12 6.17 6.91
N LEU A 54 -17.82 4.90 7.16
CA LEU A 54 -16.80 4.49 8.13
C LEU A 54 -15.52 4.09 7.39
N LEU A 55 -14.43 4.81 7.66
CA LEU A 55 -13.12 4.61 7.02
C LEU A 55 -12.12 3.86 7.91
N ASP A 56 -12.55 3.36 9.07
CA ASP A 56 -11.68 2.55 9.91
C ASP A 56 -11.44 1.16 9.30
N PRO A 57 -10.31 0.51 9.61
CA PRO A 57 -9.94 -0.76 8.97
C PRO A 57 -10.95 -1.90 9.15
N ALA A 58 -11.65 -1.94 10.28
CA ALA A 58 -12.60 -3.01 10.57
C ALA A 58 -13.85 -2.84 9.71
N SER A 59 -14.40 -1.62 9.66
CA SER A 59 -15.57 -1.30 8.83
C SER A 59 -15.31 -1.49 7.34
N LEU A 60 -14.16 -1.05 6.84
CA LEU A 60 -13.79 -1.23 5.43
C LEU A 60 -13.66 -2.71 5.06
N GLN A 61 -13.01 -3.52 5.92
CA GLN A 61 -12.89 -4.96 5.70
C GLN A 61 -14.26 -5.64 5.74
N GLN A 62 -15.10 -5.31 6.71
CA GLN A 62 -16.42 -5.91 6.82
C GLN A 62 -17.24 -5.63 5.56
N LYS A 63 -17.38 -4.36 5.18
CA LYS A 63 -18.21 -3.95 4.04
C LYS A 63 -17.69 -4.48 2.70
N LEU A 64 -16.43 -4.19 2.36
CA LEU A 64 -15.92 -4.42 1.00
C LEU A 64 -15.47 -5.86 0.77
N ILE A 65 -15.02 -6.55 1.82
CA ILE A 65 -14.50 -7.93 1.72
C ILE A 65 -15.56 -8.93 2.17
N ARG A 66 -16.09 -8.82 3.39
CA ARG A 66 -16.98 -9.84 3.98
C ARG A 66 -18.40 -9.76 3.41
N ASP A 67 -18.99 -8.56 3.41
CA ASP A 67 -20.34 -8.32 2.89
C ASP A 67 -20.34 -8.22 1.35
N ARG A 68 -19.16 -8.24 0.73
CA ARG A 68 -18.92 -8.17 -0.72
C ARG A 68 -19.58 -6.97 -1.41
N ARG A 69 -19.81 -5.89 -0.68
CA ARG A 69 -20.36 -4.65 -1.23
C ARG A 69 -19.33 -3.86 -2.03
N GLY A 70 -19.82 -2.89 -2.77
CA GLY A 70 -19.00 -1.84 -3.35
C GLY A 70 -18.69 -0.74 -2.34
N GLY A 71 -17.94 0.25 -2.79
CA GLY A 71 -17.72 1.48 -2.03
C GLY A 71 -17.36 2.62 -2.96
N TYR A 72 -17.50 3.85 -2.47
CA TYR A 72 -17.04 5.01 -3.24
C TYR A 72 -15.53 5.20 -3.03
N CYS A 73 -14.96 6.24 -3.66
CA CYS A 73 -13.52 6.39 -3.80
C CYS A 73 -12.74 6.37 -2.48
N PHE A 74 -13.23 7.00 -1.40
CA PHE A 74 -12.49 7.01 -0.13
C PHE A 74 -12.43 5.62 0.53
N GLU A 75 -13.48 4.80 0.38
CA GLU A 75 -13.50 3.44 0.94
C GLU A 75 -12.59 2.49 0.16
N GLN A 76 -12.67 2.56 -1.17
CA GLN A 76 -11.84 1.76 -2.09
C GLN A 76 -10.36 2.09 -1.90
N ASN A 77 -10.01 3.38 -1.91
CA ASN A 77 -8.64 3.84 -1.73
C ASN A 77 -8.13 3.56 -0.30
N GLY A 78 -9.00 3.67 0.71
CA GLY A 78 -8.67 3.31 2.09
C GLY A 78 -8.33 1.83 2.24
N LEU A 79 -9.14 0.95 1.65
CA LEU A 79 -8.88 -0.48 1.65
C LEU A 79 -7.58 -0.82 0.92
N LEU A 80 -7.36 -0.23 -0.26
CA LEU A 80 -6.15 -0.45 -1.04
C LEU A 80 -4.90 0.01 -0.27
N LEU A 81 -4.96 1.16 0.39
CA LEU A 81 -3.87 1.66 1.24
C LEU A 81 -3.54 0.67 2.36
N LEU A 82 -4.53 0.15 3.08
CA LEU A 82 -4.33 -0.83 4.14
C LEU A 82 -3.62 -2.09 3.64
N VAL A 83 -4.00 -2.58 2.46
CA VAL A 83 -3.37 -3.74 1.82
C VAL A 83 -1.92 -3.46 1.45
N LEU A 84 -1.65 -2.32 0.80
CA LEU A 84 -0.30 -1.95 0.38
C LEU A 84 0.63 -1.74 1.57
N THR A 85 0.15 -1.09 2.64
CA THR A 85 0.90 -0.94 3.89
C THR A 85 1.21 -2.29 4.51
N ALA A 86 0.24 -3.20 4.60
CA ALA A 86 0.46 -4.53 5.16
C ALA A 86 1.44 -5.39 4.34
N LEU A 87 1.46 -5.22 3.02
CA LEU A 87 2.46 -5.86 2.15
C LEU A 87 3.86 -5.26 2.34
N GLY A 88 3.96 -3.95 2.52
CA GLY A 88 5.23 -3.25 2.80
C GLY A 88 5.84 -3.63 4.15
N ASP A 89 5.03 -3.75 5.20
CA ASP A 89 5.48 -4.22 6.52
C ASP A 89 5.95 -5.68 6.47
N GLY A 90 5.22 -6.53 5.74
CA GLY A 90 5.62 -7.91 5.49
C GLY A 90 6.96 -7.99 4.76
N ALA A 91 7.17 -7.17 3.73
CA ALA A 91 8.42 -7.12 2.98
C ALA A 91 9.60 -6.66 3.83
N ARG A 92 9.42 -5.61 4.66
CA ARG A 92 10.44 -5.14 5.60
C ARG A 92 10.81 -6.22 6.62
N ARG A 93 9.84 -6.96 7.14
CA ARG A 93 10.07 -8.08 8.07
C ARG A 93 10.80 -9.26 7.43
N LEU A 94 10.59 -9.49 6.14
CA LEU A 94 11.23 -10.57 5.38
C LEU A 94 12.63 -10.18 4.85
N GLY A 95 13.19 -9.05 5.27
CA GLY A 95 14.53 -8.62 4.86
C GLY A 95 14.62 -8.25 3.38
N VAL A 96 13.51 -7.90 2.74
CA VAL A 96 13.54 -7.34 1.38
C VAL A 96 14.09 -5.92 1.51
N ASP A 97 15.41 -5.78 1.40
CA ASP A 97 16.06 -4.49 1.24
C ASP A 97 15.47 -3.86 -0.02
N HIS A 98 14.79 -2.71 0.14
CA HIS A 98 14.40 -1.89 -1.00
C HIS A 98 15.70 -1.38 -1.60
N GLY A 99 16.24 -2.15 -2.54
CA GLY A 99 17.40 -1.80 -3.32
C GLY A 99 17.13 -0.50 -4.09
N ASP A 100 17.38 0.61 -3.41
CA ASP A 100 17.84 1.85 -3.99
C ASP A 100 18.88 2.50 -3.05
N ARG A 101 20.09 1.96 -3.10
CA ARG A 101 21.32 2.64 -2.69
C ARG A 101 22.20 2.87 -3.92
N ARG A 102 21.72 3.63 -4.90
CA ARG A 102 22.58 4.52 -5.68
C ARG A 102 21.88 5.88 -5.59
N LEU A 103 22.36 6.83 -4.80
CA LEU A 103 23.54 7.63 -5.13
C LEU A 103 24.03 8.33 -3.85
N ARG A 104 25.15 7.90 -3.27
CA ARG A 104 26.05 8.82 -2.54
C ARG A 104 27.51 8.41 -2.73
N ARG A 105 28.29 9.42 -3.12
CA ARG A 105 29.76 9.56 -3.10
C ARG A 105 30.52 9.17 -4.37
N GLY A 106 30.60 10.13 -5.30
CA GLY A 106 31.86 10.46 -5.95
C GLY A 106 32.52 11.59 -5.15
N HIS A 107 33.52 11.25 -4.35
CA HIS A 107 34.38 12.21 -3.65
C HIS A 107 35.60 12.42 -4.54
N GLY A 108 35.69 13.55 -5.22
CA GLY A 108 36.91 14.02 -5.88
C GLY A 108 37.44 15.22 -5.11
N ARG A 109 38.39 14.99 -4.20
CA ARG A 109 39.18 16.04 -3.56
C ARG A 109 40.23 16.53 -4.55
N GLN A 110 40.42 17.84 -4.64
CA GLN A 110 41.68 18.57 -4.92
C GLN A 110 41.32 20.07 -4.91
N HIS A 111 41.99 21.01 -4.25
CA HIS A 111 43.07 21.07 -3.28
C HIS A 111 43.00 22.52 -2.78
N ASP A 112 42.77 22.75 -1.48
CA ASP A 112 43.06 24.04 -0.85
C ASP A 112 44.54 24.05 -0.46
N ALA A 113 45.32 24.93 -1.05
CA ALA A 113 46.68 25.24 -0.61
C ALA A 113 46.78 26.73 -0.27
N HIS A 114 46.81 27.00 1.03
CA HIS A 114 47.04 28.30 1.63
C HIS A 114 48.51 28.75 1.42
N ARG A 115 48.68 29.96 0.88
CA ARG A 115 49.62 31.04 1.34
C ARG A 115 51.14 30.76 1.35
N GLN A 116 51.91 31.60 0.63
CA GLN A 116 53.00 32.44 1.18
C GLN A 116 53.64 33.38 0.11
N ARG A 117 53.63 34.69 0.45
CA ARG A 117 54.63 35.77 0.23
C ARG A 117 55.55 35.74 -1.01
N HIS A 118 55.52 36.83 -1.80
CA HIS A 118 56.58 37.85 -1.87
C HIS A 118 56.01 39.14 -2.47
#